data_AF-A0A957X079-F1
#
_entry.id   AF-A0A957X079-F1
#
_cell.length_a   1.000
_cell.length_b   1.000
_cell.length_c   1.000
_cell.angle_alpha   90.00
_cell.angle_beta   90.00
_cell.angle_gamma   90.00
#
_symmetry.space_group_name_H-M   'P 1'
#
loop_
_entity.id
_entity.type
_entity.pdbx_description
1 polymer ?
#
loop_
_entity_poly.entity_id
_entity_poly.type
_entity_poly.pdbx_seq_one_letter_code
_entity_poly.pdbx_strand_id
1 'polypeptide(L)'
;MEALQKEAALTLAQTQTKEASEAWYRDYLGRQGKMTAILRGLGQLPKEERPLVGQTANQVKAALESALEERQNALEQEEITRTLSAEGIDVTLPGRPQLFGKLHPTTVAMREIVDILVQMGFQVYDAPEVETDEMNFGLLNFLPGH
;
A
#
# COMPACT_ATOMS: atom_id res chain seq x y z
N MET A 1 -30.12 23.57 -25.67
CA MET A 1 -28.87 23.52 -24.89
C MET A 1 -29.17 23.14 -23.44
N GLU A 2 -30.00 23.89 -22.72
CA GLU A 2 -30.36 23.58 -21.32
C GLU A 2 -31.03 22.21 -21.12
N ALA A 3 -31.91 21.79 -22.03
CA ALA A 3 -32.55 20.46 -21.97
C ALA A 3 -31.52 19.31 -22.10
N LEU A 4 -30.54 19.47 -22.99
CA LEU A 4 -29.48 18.48 -23.20
C LEU A 4 -28.54 18.40 -21.98
N GLN A 5 -28.24 19.55 -21.36
CA GLN A 5 -27.43 19.59 -20.15
C GLN A 5 -28.11 18.86 -18.98
N LYS A 6 -29.42 19.07 -18.79
CA LYS A 6 -30.19 18.35 -17.75
C LYS A 6 -30.25 16.85 -18.01
N GLU A 7 -30.50 16.43 -19.25
CA GLU A 7 -30.50 15.02 -19.65
C GLU A 7 -29.13 14.36 -19.41
N ALA A 8 -28.05 15.03 -19.82
CA ALA A 8 -26.68 14.56 -19.64
C ALA A 8 -26.33 14.45 -18.15
N ALA A 9 -26.69 15.43 -17.33
CA ALA A 9 -26.44 15.40 -15.89
C ALA A 9 -27.22 14.29 -15.17
N LEU A 10 -28.50 14.08 -15.54
CA LEU A 10 -29.32 13.01 -14.97
C LEU A 10 -28.81 11.61 -15.33
N THR A 11 -28.44 11.42 -16.59
CA THR A 11 -27.87 10.14 -17.06
C THR A 11 -26.51 9.88 -16.42
N LEU A 12 -25.69 10.92 -16.23
CA LEU A 12 -24.40 10.80 -15.54
C LEU A 12 -24.56 10.41 -14.05
N ALA A 13 -25.59 10.92 -13.38
CA ALA A 13 -25.90 10.56 -12.00
C ALA A 13 -26.36 9.09 -11.86
N GLN A 14 -26.96 8.52 -12.90
CA GLN A 14 -27.41 7.12 -12.92
C GLN A 14 -26.31 6.12 -13.26
N THR A 15 -25.16 6.60 -13.74
CA THR A 15 -24.01 5.76 -14.10
C THR A 15 -23.38 5.15 -12.84
N GLN A 16 -23.32 3.82 -12.77
CA GLN A 16 -22.80 3.09 -11.60
C GLN A 16 -21.54 2.25 -11.89
N THR A 17 -21.08 2.20 -13.14
CA THR A 17 -19.86 1.46 -13.51
C THR A 17 -18.93 2.30 -14.37
N LYS A 18 -17.66 1.92 -14.39
CA LYS A 18 -16.62 2.59 -15.19
C LYS A 18 -16.95 2.51 -16.68
N GLU A 19 -17.40 1.35 -17.16
CA GLU A 19 -17.81 1.13 -18.56
C GLU A 19 -19.01 2.00 -18.93
N ALA A 20 -19.96 2.17 -18.00
CA ALA A 20 -21.12 3.02 -18.22
C ALA A 20 -20.72 4.51 -18.27
N SER A 21 -19.71 4.93 -17.49
CA SER A 21 -19.16 6.30 -17.55
C SER A 21 -18.45 6.57 -18.89
N GLU A 22 -17.74 5.58 -19.43
CA GLU A 22 -17.10 5.65 -20.75
C GLU A 22 -18.12 5.63 -21.89
N ALA A 23 -19.21 4.86 -21.76
CA ALA A 23 -20.33 4.90 -22.68
C ALA A 23 -20.98 6.29 -22.71
N TRP A 24 -21.24 6.85 -21.52
CA TRP A 24 -21.77 8.21 -21.40
C TRP A 24 -20.84 9.25 -22.05
N TYR A 25 -19.52 9.16 -21.83
CA TYR A 25 -18.55 10.04 -22.49
C TYR A 25 -18.65 9.96 -24.01
N ARG A 26 -18.73 8.75 -24.59
CA ARG A 26 -18.86 8.57 -26.04
C ARG A 26 -20.15 9.20 -26.58
N ASP A 27 -21.26 9.06 -25.88
CA ASP A 27 -22.58 9.51 -26.33
C ASP A 27 -22.74 11.04 -26.26
N TYR A 28 -22.15 11.70 -25.25
CA TYR A 28 -22.35 13.13 -25.02
C TYR A 28 -21.15 13.99 -25.44
N LEU A 29 -19.93 13.63 -25.01
CA LEU A 29 -18.71 14.43 -25.16
C LEU A 29 -17.76 13.92 -26.25
N GLY A 30 -17.94 12.69 -26.72
CA GLY A 30 -17.07 12.04 -27.70
C GLY A 30 -17.04 12.71 -29.07
N ARG A 31 -16.20 12.19 -29.98
CA ARG A 31 -15.99 12.75 -31.33
C ARG A 31 -17.24 12.80 -32.21
N GLN A 32 -18.22 11.95 -31.90
CA GLN A 32 -19.56 11.91 -32.52
C GLN A 32 -20.67 12.18 -31.50
N GLY A 33 -20.33 12.64 -30.30
CA GLY A 33 -21.29 12.86 -29.22
C GLY A 33 -22.22 14.04 -29.49
N LYS A 34 -23.37 14.05 -28.80
CA LYS A 34 -24.42 15.07 -28.96
C LYS A 34 -23.87 16.50 -28.80
N MET A 35 -22.91 16.73 -27.90
CA MET A 35 -22.29 18.06 -27.70
C MET A 35 -21.36 18.45 -28.85
N THR A 36 -20.53 17.51 -29.33
CA THR A 36 -19.63 17.74 -30.46
C THR A 36 -20.39 17.96 -31.77
N ALA A 37 -21.54 17.32 -31.95
CA ALA A 37 -22.45 17.55 -33.08
C ALA A 37 -23.02 18.98 -33.07
N ILE A 38 -23.46 19.47 -31.90
CA ILE A 38 -23.95 20.85 -31.72
C ILE A 38 -22.82 21.86 -32.00
N LEU A 39 -21.61 21.60 -31.50
CA LEU A 39 -20.44 22.44 -31.74
C LEU A 39 -20.05 22.52 -33.23
N ARG A 40 -20.17 21.42 -33.99
CA ARG A 40 -19.98 21.43 -35.45
C ARG A 40 -21.08 22.23 -36.19
N GLY A 41 -22.31 22.16 -35.69
CA GLY A 41 -23.45 22.91 -36.24
C GLY A 41 -23.32 24.43 -36.10
N LEU A 42 -22.49 24.92 -35.16
CA LEU A 42 -22.24 26.36 -34.96
C LEU A 42 -21.71 27.08 -36.21
N GLY A 43 -21.03 26.35 -37.11
CA GLY A 43 -20.53 26.90 -38.37
C GLY A 43 -21.62 27.38 -39.33
N GLN A 44 -22.89 26.97 -39.13
CA GLN A 44 -24.02 27.36 -39.98
C GLN A 44 -24.81 28.58 -39.46
N LEU A 45 -24.52 29.07 -38.24
CA LEU A 45 -25.23 30.22 -37.65
C LEU A 45 -24.75 31.57 -38.21
N PRO A 46 -25.51 32.67 -38.08
CA PRO A 46 -25.07 34.03 -38.45
C PRO A 46 -23.87 34.49 -37.61
N LYS A 47 -23.00 35.36 -38.19
CA LYS A 47 -21.76 35.84 -37.55
C LYS A 47 -21.98 36.52 -36.19
N GLU A 48 -23.14 37.11 -35.99
CA GLU A 48 -23.52 37.87 -34.78
C GLU A 48 -23.92 36.97 -33.60
N GLU A 49 -24.50 35.79 -33.87
CA GLU A 49 -24.98 34.85 -32.83
C GLU A 49 -23.94 33.76 -32.49
N ARG A 50 -23.00 33.49 -33.40
CA ARG A 50 -21.91 32.51 -33.21
C ARG A 50 -21.12 32.65 -31.89
N PRO A 51 -20.72 33.86 -31.44
CA PRO A 51 -19.91 34.01 -30.23
C PRO A 51 -20.68 33.61 -28.96
N LEU A 52 -21.94 34.02 -28.85
CA LEU A 52 -22.76 33.80 -27.66
C LEU A 52 -23.13 32.32 -27.50
N VAL A 53 -23.52 31.66 -28.59
CA VAL A 53 -23.88 30.23 -28.58
C VAL A 53 -22.62 29.35 -28.43
N GLY A 54 -21.48 29.77 -28.97
CA GLY A 54 -20.20 29.07 -28.78
C GLY A 54 -19.69 29.14 -27.33
N GLN A 55 -19.82 30.31 -26.68
CA GLN A 55 -19.42 30.48 -25.29
C GLN A 55 -20.27 29.63 -24.34
N THR A 56 -21.59 29.63 -24.52
CA THR A 56 -22.50 28.78 -23.74
C THR A 56 -22.25 27.29 -23.97
N ALA A 57 -21.95 26.87 -25.21
CA ALA A 57 -21.61 25.47 -25.51
C ALA A 57 -20.31 25.03 -24.82
N ASN A 58 -19.29 25.87 -24.82
CA ASN A 58 -18.03 25.57 -24.15
C ASN A 58 -18.18 25.51 -22.62
N GLN A 59 -19.00 26.39 -22.03
CA GLN A 59 -19.30 26.35 -20.59
C GLN A 59 -20.03 25.06 -20.19
N VAL A 60 -21.06 24.67 -20.95
CA VAL A 60 -21.79 23.42 -20.69
C VAL A 60 -20.88 22.21 -20.86
N LYS A 61 -20.00 22.23 -21.88
CA LYS A 61 -19.01 21.18 -22.08
C LYS A 61 -18.06 21.04 -20.88
N ALA A 62 -17.49 22.15 -20.42
CA ALA A 62 -16.59 22.14 -19.27
C ALA A 62 -17.28 21.65 -17.98
N ALA A 63 -18.54 22.05 -17.75
CA ALA A 63 -19.31 21.58 -16.59
C ALA A 63 -19.59 20.07 -16.65
N LEU A 64 -19.87 19.52 -17.83
CA LEU A 64 -20.09 18.10 -18.04
C LEU A 64 -18.80 17.28 -17.93
N GLU A 65 -17.66 17.83 -18.36
CA GLU A 65 -16.33 17.22 -18.17
C GLU A 65 -15.97 17.15 -16.68
N SER A 66 -16.15 18.24 -15.94
CA SER A 66 -15.92 18.28 -14.49
C SER A 66 -16.81 17.28 -13.75
N ALA A 67 -18.10 17.22 -14.07
CA ALA A 67 -19.02 16.29 -13.44
C ALA A 67 -18.68 14.83 -13.76
N LEU A 68 -18.18 14.54 -14.97
CA LEU A 68 -17.73 13.21 -15.35
C LEU A 68 -16.50 12.79 -14.55
N GLU A 69 -15.52 13.68 -14.41
CA GLU A 69 -14.32 13.44 -13.61
C GLU A 69 -14.66 13.18 -12.14
N GLU A 70 -15.53 14.00 -11.55
CA GLU A 70 -16.04 13.79 -10.19
C GLU A 70 -16.73 12.42 -10.05
N ARG A 71 -17.57 12.04 -11.01
CA ARG A 71 -18.26 10.74 -10.96
C ARG A 71 -17.30 9.57 -11.11
N GLN A 72 -16.30 9.67 -11.99
CA GLN A 72 -15.29 8.64 -12.18
C GLN A 72 -14.43 8.46 -10.92
N ASN A 73 -13.99 9.56 -10.30
CA ASN A 73 -13.27 9.53 -9.04
C ASN A 73 -14.09 8.90 -7.91
N ALA A 74 -15.38 9.22 -7.83
CA ALA A 74 -16.28 8.62 -6.84
C ALA A 74 -16.43 7.10 -7.04
N LEU A 75 -16.58 6.64 -8.29
CA LEU A 75 -16.68 5.22 -8.61
C LEU A 75 -15.40 4.46 -8.28
N GLU A 76 -14.23 5.04 -8.57
CA GLU A 76 -12.93 4.45 -8.23
C GLU A 76 -12.76 4.33 -6.70
N GLN A 77 -13.14 5.36 -5.95
CA GLN A 77 -13.07 5.34 -4.49
C GLN A 77 -14.02 4.31 -3.87
N GLU A 78 -15.24 4.16 -4.42
CA GLU A 78 -16.20 3.12 -4.02
C GLU A 78 -15.65 1.72 -4.29
N GLU A 79 -15.00 1.50 -5.44
CA GLU A 79 -14.36 0.22 -5.79
C GLU A 79 -13.21 -0.12 -4.85
N ILE A 80 -12.30 0.83 -4.61
CA ILE A 80 -11.19 0.67 -3.67
C ILE A 80 -11.72 0.29 -2.27
N THR A 81 -12.72 1.04 -1.78
CA THR A 81 -13.30 0.79 -0.45
C THR A 81 -13.94 -0.58 -0.36
N ARG A 82 -14.67 -1.00 -1.41
CA ARG A 82 -15.26 -2.34 -1.48
C ARG A 82 -14.18 -3.42 -1.43
N THR A 83 -13.13 -3.30 -2.24
CA THR A 83 -12.03 -4.27 -2.27
C THR A 83 -11.32 -4.35 -0.92
N LEU A 84 -10.98 -3.22 -0.31
CA LEU A 84 -10.36 -3.16 1.01
C LEU A 84 -11.24 -3.81 2.10
N SER A 85 -12.56 -3.60 2.04
CA SER A 85 -13.48 -4.21 3.00
C SER A 85 -13.62 -5.73 2.83
N ALA A 86 -13.49 -6.22 1.59
CA ALA A 86 -13.56 -7.65 1.28
C ALA A 86 -12.26 -8.39 1.62
N GLU A 87 -11.11 -7.72 1.49
CA GLU A 87 -9.77 -8.27 1.71
C GLU A 87 -9.21 -7.99 3.12
N GLY A 88 -10.06 -7.61 4.09
CA GLY A 88 -9.63 -7.37 5.45
C GLY A 88 -9.01 -8.62 6.09
N ILE A 89 -7.70 -8.57 6.40
CA ILE A 89 -6.97 -9.63 7.09
C ILE A 89 -6.86 -9.28 8.58
N ASP A 90 -7.02 -10.28 9.46
CA ASP A 90 -6.76 -10.13 10.89
C ASP A 90 -5.24 -10.06 11.15
N VAL A 91 -4.76 -8.85 11.45
CA VAL A 91 -3.35 -8.56 11.74
C VAL A 91 -2.88 -9.08 13.10
N THR A 92 -3.77 -9.57 13.96
CA THR A 92 -3.42 -10.12 15.27
C THR A 92 -3.10 -11.61 15.23
N LEU A 93 -3.39 -12.28 14.11
CA LEU A 93 -3.07 -13.69 13.95
C LEU A 93 -1.56 -13.94 14.02
N PRO A 94 -1.13 -15.03 14.68
CA PRO A 94 0.28 -15.38 14.72
C PRO A 94 0.79 -15.62 13.30
N GLY A 95 1.87 -14.92 12.94
CA GLY A 95 2.56 -15.13 11.68
C GLY A 95 3.19 -16.52 11.59
N ARG A 96 3.80 -16.81 10.44
CA ARG A 96 4.51 -18.09 10.24
C ARG A 96 5.73 -18.13 11.18
N PRO A 97 5.83 -19.14 12.08
CA PRO A 97 6.89 -19.17 13.07
C PRO A 97 8.25 -19.35 12.39
N GLN A 98 9.25 -18.61 12.88
CA GLN A 98 10.65 -18.81 12.56
C GLN A 98 11.32 -19.48 13.76
N LEU A 99 12.12 -20.52 13.52
CA LEU A 99 12.85 -21.21 14.57
C LEU A 99 14.15 -20.48 14.86
N PHE A 100 14.27 -19.94 16.07
CA PHE A 100 15.54 -19.42 16.59
C PHE A 100 16.26 -20.51 17.37
N GLY A 101 17.57 -20.67 17.13
CA GLY A 101 18.42 -21.50 17.96
C GLY A 101 18.50 -20.95 19.39
N LYS A 102 18.70 -21.84 20.36
CA LYS A 102 18.99 -21.49 21.76
C LYS A 102 20.35 -22.05 22.16
N LEU A 103 21.03 -21.37 23.07
CA LEU A 103 22.26 -21.89 23.67
C LEU A 103 21.92 -23.07 24.59
N HIS A 104 22.86 -23.99 24.72
CA HIS A 104 22.75 -25.07 25.70
C HIS A 104 22.73 -24.48 27.13
N PRO A 105 21.93 -24.99 28.07
CA PRO A 105 21.86 -24.46 29.44
C PRO A 105 23.23 -24.35 30.13
N THR A 106 24.12 -25.31 29.92
CA THR A 106 25.50 -25.26 30.46
C THR A 106 26.29 -24.06 29.93
N THR A 107 26.13 -23.71 28.65
CA THR A 107 26.78 -22.54 28.06
C THR A 107 26.23 -21.25 28.64
N VAL A 108 24.91 -21.19 28.91
CA VAL A 108 24.28 -20.03 29.56
C VAL A 108 24.83 -19.85 30.96
N ALA A 109 24.83 -20.91 31.78
CA ALA A 109 25.34 -20.87 33.14
C ALA A 109 26.84 -20.51 33.20
N MET A 110 27.66 -21.10 32.31
CA MET A 110 29.09 -20.79 32.24
C MET A 110 29.33 -19.31 31.91
N ARG A 111 28.59 -18.76 30.94
CA ARG A 111 28.72 -17.34 30.57
C ARG A 111 28.32 -16.42 31.72
N GLU A 112 27.23 -16.73 32.42
CA GLU A 112 26.80 -15.94 33.58
C GLU A 112 27.85 -15.93 34.70
N ILE A 113 28.43 -17.09 35.02
CA ILE A 113 29.51 -17.19 36.01
C ILE A 113 30.74 -16.38 35.56
N VAL A 114 31.14 -16.53 34.30
CA VAL A 114 32.28 -15.80 33.72
C VAL A 114 32.04 -14.28 33.78
N ASP A 115 30.85 -13.81 33.40
CA ASP A 115 30.52 -12.39 33.38
C ASP A 115 30.63 -11.77 34.79
N ILE A 116 30.15 -12.48 35.82
CA ILE A 116 30.26 -12.05 37.22
C ILE A 116 31.74 -11.92 37.64
N LEU A 117 32.57 -12.92 37.34
CA LEU A 117 33.98 -12.92 37.72
C LEU A 117 34.78 -11.86 36.97
N VAL A 118 34.48 -11.63 35.69
CA VAL A 118 35.11 -10.56 34.90
C VAL A 118 34.79 -9.19 35.49
N GLN A 119 33.55 -8.96 35.95
CA GLN A 119 33.19 -7.72 36.65
C GLN A 119 33.97 -7.51 37.95
N MET A 120 34.40 -8.58 38.61
CA MET A 120 35.27 -8.54 39.79
C MET A 120 36.74 -8.32 39.44
N GLY A 121 37.10 -8.24 38.15
CA GLY A 121 38.47 -8.03 37.67
C GLY A 121 39.27 -9.31 37.36
N PHE A 122 38.62 -10.48 37.37
CA PHE A 122 39.27 -11.73 36.97
C PHE A 122 39.39 -11.82 35.44
N GLN A 123 40.35 -12.61 34.97
CA GLN A 123 40.59 -12.89 33.56
C GLN A 123 40.29 -14.35 33.24
N VAL A 124 39.78 -14.60 32.03
CA VAL A 124 39.46 -15.95 31.55
C VAL A 124 40.65 -16.51 30.79
N TYR A 125 41.07 -17.73 31.16
CA TYR A 125 42.11 -18.49 30.47
C TYR A 125 41.56 -19.86 30.07
N ASP A 126 41.78 -20.23 28.82
CA ASP A 126 41.50 -21.58 28.33
C ASP A 126 42.71 -22.49 28.58
N ALA A 127 42.45 -23.74 28.94
CA ALA A 127 43.45 -24.77 29.19
C ALA A 127 43.12 -26.02 28.34
N PRO A 128 44.13 -26.87 28.02
CA PRO A 128 43.88 -28.11 27.32
C PRO A 128 43.02 -29.06 28.15
N GLU A 129 42.14 -29.83 27.49
CA GLU A 129 41.31 -30.84 28.17
C GLU A 129 42.13 -32.08 28.60
N VAL A 130 43.21 -32.37 27.86
CA VAL A 130 44.15 -33.44 28.19
C VAL A 130 45.40 -32.81 28.79
N GLU A 131 45.67 -33.18 30.04
CA GLU A 131 46.75 -32.59 30.83
C GLU A 131 47.76 -33.63 31.31
N THR A 132 48.93 -33.15 31.72
CA THR A 132 49.98 -33.98 32.30
C THR A 132 49.70 -34.34 33.76
N ASP A 133 50.23 -35.47 34.24
CA ASP A 133 50.11 -35.91 35.64
C ASP A 133 50.66 -34.86 36.63
N GLU A 134 51.76 -34.20 36.25
CA GLU A 134 52.37 -33.13 37.05
C GLU A 134 51.43 -31.93 37.23
N MET A 135 50.81 -31.44 36.15
CA MET A 135 49.93 -30.26 36.19
C MET A 135 48.58 -30.54 36.87
N ASN A 136 48.02 -31.74 36.68
CA ASN A 136 46.73 -32.13 37.27
C ASN A 136 46.83 -32.59 38.73
N PHE A 137 47.96 -33.16 39.16
CA PHE A 137 48.08 -33.77 40.50
C PHE A 137 49.33 -33.30 41.25
N GLY A 138 50.52 -33.45 40.65
CA GLY A 138 51.80 -33.21 41.33
C GLY A 138 51.90 -31.80 41.94
N LEU A 139 51.62 -30.77 41.14
CA LEU A 139 51.70 -29.36 41.58
C LEU A 139 50.51 -28.92 42.46
N LEU A 140 49.45 -29.72 42.54
CA LEU A 140 48.28 -29.48 43.40
C LEU A 140 48.38 -30.19 44.76
N ASN A 141 49.58 -30.67 45.12
CA ASN A 141 49.90 -31.29 46.41
C ASN A 141 49.20 -32.64 46.66
N PHE A 142 48.94 -33.42 45.61
CA PHE A 142 48.52 -34.81 45.73
C PHE A 142 49.73 -35.73 45.94
N LEU A 143 49.65 -36.65 46.92
CA LEU A 143 50.73 -37.60 47.23
C LEU A 143 50.78 -38.75 46.22
N PRO A 144 51.96 -39.36 45.98
CA PRO A 144 52.07 -40.57 45.16
C PRO A 144 51.23 -41.72 45.75
N GLY A 145 50.30 -42.26 44.95
CA GLY A 145 49.46 -43.41 45.32
C GLY A 145 48.10 -43.10 45.94
N HIS A 146 47.61 -41.86 45.77
CA HIS A 146 46.27 -41.43 46.20
C HIS A 146 45.13 -41.92 45.31
#